data_AF-A0A8H4ES75-F1
#
_entry.id   AF-A0A8H4ES75-F1
#
_cell.length_a   1.000
_cell.length_b   1.000
_cell.length_c   1.000
_cell.angle_alpha   90.00
_cell.angle_beta   90.00
_cell.angle_gamma   90.00
#
_symmetry.space_group_name_H-M   'P 1'
#
loop_
_entity.id
_entity.type
_entity.pdbx_description
1 polymer ?
#
loop_
_entity_poly.entity_id
_entity_poly.type
_entity_poly.pdbx_seq_one_letter_code
_entity_poly.pdbx_strand_id
1 'polypeptide(L)'
;MCEAAGFDVCLVETVGVGQSETMVADMVDMFVLMVPPAGGDEIQGLKKGIVEISDLVVVNKNDGDLENAAREAVAEYTSALKYLRHSTPFWIPKVTSVSSKTNKGVNNVWDIILEYFNIMKNSDELQKRRGNQRKLWMWRQITSELLNRLNSDESIRKLVDMLEKKVFDGKMTSGTAADYVVDVFTHKNTQNSKHSII
;
A
#
# COMPACT_ATOMS: atom_id res chain seq x y z
N MET A 1 -11.96 -12.03 2.31
CA MET A 1 -12.42 -12.74 3.53
C MET A 1 -13.52 -11.94 4.22
N CYS A 2 -13.29 -10.67 4.58
CA CYS A 2 -14.30 -9.83 5.24
C CYS A 2 -15.53 -9.54 4.34
N GLU A 3 -15.33 -9.15 3.08
CA GLU A 3 -16.45 -8.95 2.15
C GLU A 3 -17.28 -10.22 1.93
N ALA A 4 -16.61 -11.37 1.77
CA ALA A 4 -17.26 -12.68 1.61
C ALA A 4 -18.01 -13.14 2.87
N ALA A 5 -17.68 -12.58 4.03
CA ALA A 5 -18.36 -12.84 5.29
C ALA A 5 -19.53 -11.86 5.55
N GLY A 6 -19.84 -10.97 4.61
CA GLY A 6 -20.98 -10.05 4.69
C GLY A 6 -20.70 -8.74 5.43
N PHE A 7 -19.44 -8.35 5.62
CA PHE A 7 -19.11 -7.03 6.17
C PHE A 7 -19.17 -5.97 5.07
N ASP A 8 -19.96 -4.91 5.31
CA ASP A 8 -20.09 -3.78 4.38
C ASP A 8 -18.94 -2.76 4.51
N VAL A 9 -18.26 -2.76 5.67
CA VAL A 9 -17.14 -1.85 5.97
C VAL A 9 -15.96 -2.65 6.51
N CYS A 10 -14.81 -2.46 5.87
CA CYS A 10 -13.54 -3.08 6.26
C CYS A 10 -12.51 -1.99 6.52
N LEU A 11 -12.06 -1.86 7.76
CA LEU A 11 -10.95 -0.98 8.12
C LEU A 11 -9.64 -1.78 8.11
N VAL A 12 -8.64 -1.27 7.39
CA VAL A 12 -7.30 -1.86 7.31
C VAL A 12 -6.32 -0.88 7.92
N GLU A 13 -5.66 -1.29 9.01
CA GLU A 13 -4.68 -0.48 9.73
C GLU A 13 -3.27 -1.05 9.52
N THR A 14 -2.29 -0.18 9.32
CA THR A 14 -0.88 -0.56 9.31
C THR A 14 -0.38 -0.74 10.73
N VAL A 15 0.35 -1.82 11.01
CA VAL A 15 1.00 -2.05 12.31
C VAL A 15 2.52 -1.95 12.16
N GLY A 16 3.17 -1.11 12.98
CA GLY A 16 4.63 -1.00 13.08
C GLY A 16 5.29 -0.02 12.09
N VAL A 17 6.62 -0.09 11.97
CA VAL A 17 7.47 0.76 11.10
C VAL A 17 7.88 -0.03 9.85
N GLY A 18 7.54 0.45 8.64
CA GLY A 18 7.80 -0.26 7.38
C GLY A 18 7.52 0.53 6.11
N GLN A 19 7.53 -0.16 4.96
CA GLN A 19 7.03 0.32 3.64
C GLN A 19 5.62 -0.26 3.38
N SER A 20 4.84 -0.39 4.45
CA SER A 20 3.51 -1.03 4.45
C SER A 20 2.42 -0.09 3.94
N GLU A 21 2.66 1.20 3.89
CA GLU A 21 1.63 2.22 3.63
C GLU A 21 1.22 2.22 2.16
N THR A 22 2.17 2.14 1.23
CA THR A 22 1.88 1.94 -0.19
C THR A 22 1.16 0.62 -0.44
N MET A 23 1.55 -0.45 0.27
CA MET A 23 0.86 -1.73 0.16
C MET A 23 -0.59 -1.66 0.63
N VAL A 24 -0.86 -0.93 1.73
CA VAL A 24 -2.23 -0.72 2.22
C VAL A 24 -3.02 0.16 1.26
N ALA A 25 -2.44 1.22 0.72
CA ALA A 25 -3.09 2.05 -0.31
C ALA A 25 -3.49 1.23 -1.55
N ASP A 26 -2.69 0.23 -1.93
CA ASP A 26 -3.00 -0.72 -3.01
C ASP A 26 -4.10 -1.75 -2.67
N MET A 27 -4.58 -1.80 -1.42
CA MET A 27 -5.60 -2.76 -0.94
C MET A 27 -6.96 -2.13 -0.66
N VAL A 28 -7.00 -0.83 -0.41
CA VAL A 28 -8.19 -0.13 0.08
C VAL A 28 -8.79 0.74 -1.01
N ASP A 29 -10.08 1.01 -0.92
CA ASP A 29 -10.73 1.97 -1.83
C ASP A 29 -10.32 3.41 -1.53
N MET A 30 -10.14 3.73 -0.25
CA MET A 30 -9.81 5.06 0.26
C MET A 30 -8.70 4.95 1.30
N PHE A 31 -7.62 5.71 1.12
CA PHE A 31 -6.50 5.75 2.07
C PHE A 31 -6.61 6.98 3.00
N VAL A 32 -6.74 6.73 4.30
CA VAL A 32 -6.85 7.78 5.33
C VAL A 32 -5.53 7.88 6.09
N LEU A 33 -4.90 9.05 6.04
CA LEU A 33 -3.70 9.37 6.79
C LEU A 33 -4.07 10.06 8.09
N MET A 34 -3.78 9.45 9.24
CA MET A 34 -3.98 10.07 10.55
C MET A 34 -2.68 10.64 11.09
N VAL A 35 -2.70 11.91 11.52
CA VAL A 35 -1.54 12.62 12.04
C VAL A 35 -1.88 13.33 13.36
N PRO A 36 -0.92 13.51 14.28
CA PRO A 36 -1.12 14.40 15.42
C PRO A 36 -1.12 15.87 14.98
N PRO A 37 -1.50 16.82 15.85
CA PRO A 37 -1.28 18.24 15.65
C PRO A 37 0.23 18.49 15.76
N ALA A 38 0.93 18.53 14.63
CA ALA A 38 2.38 18.72 14.60
C ALA A 38 2.76 20.20 14.76
N GLY A 39 3.85 20.46 15.47
CA GLY A 39 4.50 21.78 15.48
C GLY A 39 5.51 21.91 14.33
N GLY A 40 5.03 22.16 13.11
CA GLY A 40 5.81 22.67 11.97
C GLY A 40 6.85 21.76 11.29
N ASP A 41 7.61 20.94 12.02
CA ASP A 41 8.76 20.19 11.45
C ASP A 41 8.38 18.80 10.89
N GLU A 42 7.22 18.26 11.26
CA GLU A 42 6.83 16.90 10.85
C GLU A 42 6.38 16.81 9.40
N ILE A 43 5.97 17.90 8.73
CA ILE A 43 5.60 17.83 7.31
C ILE A 43 6.83 17.57 6.42
N GLN A 44 8.01 18.03 6.85
CA GLN A 44 9.27 17.68 6.17
C GLN A 44 9.73 16.25 6.47
N GLY A 45 9.35 15.69 7.63
CA GLY A 45 9.66 14.33 8.07
C GLY A 45 8.66 13.26 7.61
N LEU A 46 7.39 13.62 7.37
CA LEU A 46 6.44 12.78 6.66
C LEU A 46 6.95 12.62 5.25
N LYS A 47 7.38 11.40 4.93
CA LYS A 47 7.86 11.02 3.60
C LYS A 47 6.89 11.60 2.57
N LYS A 48 7.36 12.51 1.71
CA LYS A 48 6.56 13.13 0.62
C LYS A 48 5.61 12.13 -0.07
N GLY A 49 6.03 10.87 -0.21
CA GLY A 49 5.22 9.80 -0.79
C GLY A 49 3.94 9.37 -0.04
N ILE A 50 3.80 9.49 1.28
CA ILE A 50 2.58 9.01 1.98
C ILE A 50 1.43 10.02 1.94
N VAL A 51 1.75 11.30 2.03
CA VAL A 51 0.77 12.39 1.92
C VAL A 51 0.19 12.43 0.50
N GLU A 52 1.05 12.22 -0.51
CA GLU A 52 0.68 12.18 -1.93
C GLU A 52 -0.34 11.08 -2.30
N ILE A 53 -0.36 9.98 -1.55
CA ILE A 53 -1.29 8.85 -1.79
C ILE A 53 -2.53 8.89 -0.89
N SER A 54 -2.68 9.92 -0.03
CA SER A 54 -3.83 10.05 0.86
C SER A 54 -5.05 10.67 0.18
N ASP A 55 -6.20 10.04 0.37
CA ASP A 55 -7.50 10.56 -0.06
C ASP A 55 -8.11 11.47 1.04
N LEU A 56 -7.71 11.28 2.29
CA LEU A 56 -8.13 12.09 3.44
C LEU A 56 -7.00 12.15 4.48
N VAL A 57 -6.71 13.36 4.96
CA VAL A 57 -5.84 13.57 6.12
C VAL A 57 -6.70 13.93 7.34
N VAL A 58 -6.49 13.22 8.44
CA VAL A 58 -7.19 13.44 9.71
C VAL A 58 -6.18 13.85 10.78
N VAL A 59 -6.25 15.11 11.20
CA VAL A 59 -5.48 15.62 12.35
C VAL A 59 -6.19 15.24 13.65
N ASN A 60 -5.70 14.23 14.34
CA ASN A 60 -6.27 13.77 15.62
C ASN A 60 -5.78 14.64 16.79
N LYS A 61 -6.37 14.50 17.99
CA LYS A 61 -6.08 15.26 19.22
C LYS A 61 -6.45 16.76 19.16
N ASN A 62 -7.50 17.10 18.41
CA ASN A 62 -8.09 18.44 18.42
C ASN A 62 -8.93 18.68 19.71
N ASP A 63 -8.25 18.73 20.86
CA ASP A 63 -8.81 18.95 22.18
C ASP A 63 -7.82 19.65 23.12
N GLY A 64 -8.35 20.40 24.09
CA GLY A 64 -7.56 21.09 25.11
C GLY A 64 -6.56 22.09 24.52
N ASP A 65 -5.32 22.05 25.01
CA ASP A 65 -4.26 22.98 24.60
C ASP A 65 -3.80 22.80 23.15
N LEU A 66 -4.19 21.68 22.49
CA LEU A 66 -3.80 21.36 21.13
C LEU A 66 -4.79 21.85 20.06
N GLU A 67 -5.92 22.46 20.41
CA GLU A 67 -6.93 22.90 19.43
C GLU A 67 -6.35 23.91 18.42
N ASN A 68 -5.49 24.83 18.87
CA ASN A 68 -4.82 25.79 18.00
C ASN A 68 -3.84 25.11 17.04
N ALA A 69 -2.98 24.23 17.56
CA ALA A 69 -2.04 23.45 16.75
C ALA A 69 -2.77 22.57 15.72
N ALA A 70 -3.92 22.00 16.08
CA ALA A 70 -4.72 21.17 15.18
C ALA A 70 -5.30 22.00 14.03
N ARG A 71 -5.77 23.22 14.32
CA ARG A 71 -6.27 24.16 13.30
C ARG A 71 -5.16 24.61 12.35
N GLU A 72 -3.96 24.87 12.86
CA GLU A 72 -2.79 25.22 12.05
C GLU A 72 -2.37 24.05 11.15
N ALA A 73 -2.26 22.83 11.70
CA ALA A 73 -1.94 21.64 10.93
C ALA A 73 -2.97 21.39 9.80
N VAL A 74 -4.27 21.55 10.08
CA VAL A 74 -5.31 21.43 9.04
C VAL A 74 -5.07 22.43 7.90
N ALA A 75 -4.75 23.68 8.22
CA ALA A 75 -4.46 24.70 7.21
C ALA A 75 -3.20 24.37 6.39
N GLU A 76 -2.15 23.86 7.05
CA GLU A 76 -0.89 23.49 6.43
C GLU A 76 -1.06 22.32 5.45
N TYR A 77 -1.65 21.21 5.87
CA TYR A 77 -1.94 20.06 4.99
C TYR A 77 -2.90 20.44 3.86
N THR A 78 -3.90 21.28 4.13
CA THR A 78 -4.82 21.76 3.09
C THR A 78 -4.07 22.56 2.03
N SER A 79 -3.12 23.40 2.45
CA SER A 79 -2.28 24.17 1.53
C SER A 79 -1.38 23.24 0.72
N ALA A 80 -0.70 22.29 1.37
CA ALA A 80 0.21 21.35 0.71
C ALA A 80 -0.50 20.50 -0.36
N LEU A 81 -1.67 19.93 -0.03
CA LEU A 81 -2.42 19.06 -0.94
C LEU A 81 -2.91 19.78 -2.20
N LYS A 82 -3.18 21.09 -2.15
CA LYS A 82 -3.60 21.87 -3.33
C LYS A 82 -2.56 21.88 -4.46
N TYR A 83 -1.28 21.74 -4.13
CA TYR A 83 -0.19 21.79 -5.10
C TYR A 83 0.28 20.41 -5.56
N LEU A 84 -0.24 19.34 -4.94
CA LEU A 84 0.09 17.97 -5.31
C LEU A 84 -0.79 17.51 -6.47
N ARG A 85 -0.20 16.71 -7.37
CA ARG A 85 -0.99 16.05 -8.40
C ARG A 85 -1.85 14.98 -7.72
N HIS A 86 -3.16 15.13 -7.79
CA HIS A 86 -4.10 14.16 -7.26
C HIS A 86 -3.94 12.79 -7.94
N SER A 87 -3.73 11.76 -7.13
CA SER A 87 -3.62 10.37 -7.58
C SER A 87 -4.99 9.76 -7.90
N THR A 88 -6.05 10.24 -7.25
CA THR A 88 -7.44 9.78 -7.43
C THR A 88 -8.21 10.72 -8.37
N PRO A 89 -8.70 10.25 -9.53
CA PRO A 89 -9.53 11.06 -10.42
C PRO A 89 -10.84 11.51 -9.74
N PHE A 90 -11.31 12.71 -10.07
CA PHE A 90 -12.58 13.29 -9.57
C PHE A 90 -12.65 13.54 -8.04
N TRP A 91 -11.60 13.22 -7.28
CA TRP A 91 -11.52 13.50 -5.85
C TRP A 91 -10.35 14.43 -5.54
N ILE A 92 -10.64 15.49 -4.77
CA ILE A 92 -9.63 16.36 -4.18
C ILE A 92 -9.46 15.90 -2.72
N PRO A 93 -8.26 15.46 -2.31
CA PRO A 93 -7.99 15.07 -0.94
C PRO A 93 -8.42 16.12 0.06
N LYS A 94 -9.13 15.69 1.10
CA LYS A 94 -9.64 16.58 2.15
C LYS A 94 -8.77 16.48 3.39
N VAL A 95 -8.82 17.54 4.20
CA VAL A 95 -8.18 17.59 5.52
C VAL A 95 -9.23 17.97 6.55
N THR A 96 -9.29 17.22 7.63
CA THR A 96 -10.15 17.56 8.78
C THR A 96 -9.43 17.24 10.08
N SER A 97 -10.02 17.63 11.21
CA SER A 97 -9.48 17.33 12.52
C SER A 97 -10.52 16.70 13.44
N VAL A 98 -10.05 15.83 14.32
CA VAL A 98 -10.88 15.09 15.28
C VAL A 98 -10.22 15.08 16.65
N SER A 99 -11.01 14.80 17.67
CA SER A 99 -10.51 14.32 18.95
C SER A 99 -11.10 12.95 19.19
N SER A 100 -10.29 11.92 18.98
CA SER A 100 -10.65 10.53 19.35
C SER A 100 -10.97 10.39 20.85
N LYS A 101 -10.35 11.21 21.70
CA LYS A 101 -10.58 11.23 23.15
C LYS A 101 -11.98 11.73 23.53
N THR A 102 -12.47 12.75 22.84
CA THR A 102 -13.77 13.40 23.14
C THR A 102 -14.87 13.05 22.13
N ASN A 103 -14.56 12.23 21.12
CA ASN A 103 -15.41 11.89 19.99
C ASN A 103 -15.79 13.09 19.08
N LYS A 104 -15.13 14.24 19.24
CA LYS A 104 -15.35 15.45 18.42
C LYS A 104 -14.88 15.20 16.99
N GLY A 105 -15.74 15.51 16.01
CA GLY A 105 -15.41 15.49 14.58
C GLY A 105 -15.41 14.10 13.91
N VAL A 106 -15.62 13.01 14.65
CA VAL A 106 -15.60 11.64 14.09
C VAL A 106 -16.72 11.43 13.05
N ASN A 107 -17.92 11.94 13.29
CA ASN A 107 -19.02 11.86 12.31
C ASN A 107 -18.67 12.58 10.99
N ASN A 108 -18.00 13.73 11.07
CA ASN A 108 -17.58 14.47 9.89
C ASN A 108 -16.56 13.69 9.03
N VAL A 109 -15.68 12.90 9.67
CA VAL A 109 -14.78 11.98 8.94
C VAL A 109 -15.61 10.96 8.16
N TRP A 110 -16.64 10.39 8.77
CA TRP A 110 -17.52 9.43 8.11
C TRP A 110 -18.30 10.07 6.95
N ASP A 111 -18.81 11.28 7.13
CA ASP A 111 -19.50 12.02 6.06
C ASP A 111 -18.59 12.26 4.85
N ILE A 112 -17.32 12.61 5.08
CA ILE A 112 -16.31 12.75 4.02
C ILE A 112 -16.05 11.42 3.32
N ILE A 113 -15.97 10.31 4.07
CA ILE A 113 -15.80 8.96 3.49
C ILE A 113 -17.00 8.63 2.59
N LEU A 114 -18.24 8.89 3.04
CA LEU A 114 -19.43 8.64 2.24
C LEU A 114 -19.47 9.49 0.96
N GLU A 115 -19.07 10.76 1.06
CA GLU A 115 -18.96 11.64 -0.10
C GLU A 115 -17.95 11.11 -1.12
N TYR A 116 -16.77 10.68 -0.66
CA TYR A 116 -15.75 10.04 -1.48
C TYR A 116 -16.35 8.85 -2.25
N PHE A 117 -16.99 7.90 -1.55
CA PHE A 117 -17.56 6.72 -2.19
C PHE A 117 -18.67 7.06 -3.17
N ASN A 118 -19.49 8.08 -2.89
CA ASN A 118 -20.52 8.53 -3.81
C ASN A 118 -19.92 9.07 -5.12
N ILE A 119 -18.89 9.93 -5.04
CA ILE A 119 -18.19 10.47 -6.21
C ILE A 119 -17.51 9.38 -7.03
N MET A 120 -16.78 8.48 -6.36
CA MET A 120 -16.06 7.40 -7.02
C MET A 120 -16.99 6.36 -7.66
N LYS A 121 -18.16 6.12 -7.06
CA LYS A 121 -19.18 5.23 -7.63
C LYS A 121 -19.85 5.87 -8.84
N ASN A 122 -20.24 7.14 -8.76
CA ASN A 122 -20.93 7.83 -9.86
C ASN A 122 -20.02 8.12 -11.07
N SER A 123 -18.70 8.03 -10.89
CA SER A 123 -17.69 8.20 -11.95
C SER A 123 -17.15 6.87 -12.51
N ASP A 124 -17.65 5.72 -12.05
CA ASP A 124 -17.12 4.37 -12.32
C ASP A 124 -15.66 4.14 -11.88
N GLU A 125 -15.00 5.12 -11.27
CA GLU A 125 -13.60 5.01 -10.85
C GLU A 125 -13.41 4.01 -9.72
N LEU A 126 -14.41 3.81 -8.85
CA LEU A 126 -14.33 2.80 -7.79
C LEU A 126 -14.13 1.38 -8.36
N GLN A 127 -14.88 1.03 -9.41
CA GLN A 127 -14.77 -0.29 -10.04
C GLN A 127 -13.46 -0.44 -10.81
N LYS A 128 -12.99 0.63 -11.48
CA LYS A 128 -11.68 0.65 -12.14
C LYS A 128 -10.55 0.47 -11.13
N ARG A 129 -10.60 1.18 -10.01
CA ARG A 129 -9.62 1.08 -8.90
C ARG A 129 -9.55 -0.36 -8.39
N ARG A 130 -10.68 -0.94 -7.99
CA ARG A 130 -10.77 -2.34 -7.54
C ARG A 130 -10.30 -3.34 -8.62
N GLY A 131 -10.61 -3.09 -9.89
CA GLY A 131 -10.13 -3.91 -11.01
C GLY A 131 -8.61 -3.87 -11.17
N ASN A 132 -8.00 -2.69 -11.03
CA ASN A 132 -6.55 -2.52 -11.06
C ASN A 132 -5.88 -3.19 -9.85
N GLN A 133 -6.44 -3.04 -8.66
CA GLN A 133 -5.97 -3.71 -7.45
C GLN A 133 -6.02 -5.24 -7.61
N ARG A 134 -7.11 -5.81 -8.13
CA ARG A 134 -7.19 -7.26 -8.41
C ARG A 134 -6.10 -7.74 -9.38
N LYS A 135 -5.82 -6.97 -10.45
CA LYS A 135 -4.73 -7.29 -11.40
C LYS A 135 -3.37 -7.25 -10.71
N LEU A 136 -3.12 -6.23 -9.89
CA LEU A 136 -1.88 -6.12 -9.11
C LEU A 136 -1.72 -7.30 -8.14
N TRP A 137 -2.78 -7.66 -7.43
CA TRP A 137 -2.79 -8.79 -6.51
C TRP A 137 -2.55 -10.14 -7.20
N MET A 138 -3.15 -10.35 -8.36
CA MET A 138 -2.89 -11.53 -9.19
C MET A 138 -1.40 -11.67 -9.50
N TRP A 139 -0.75 -10.60 -9.96
CA TRP A 139 0.70 -10.62 -10.24
C TRP A 139 1.54 -10.83 -8.99
N ARG A 140 1.18 -10.22 -7.85
CA ARG A 140 1.85 -10.48 -6.57
C ARG A 140 1.77 -11.94 -6.15
N GLN A 141 0.60 -12.56 -6.33
CA GLN A 141 0.40 -13.98 -6.04
C GLN A 141 1.23 -14.87 -6.97
N ILE A 142 1.24 -14.58 -8.28
CA ILE A 142 2.08 -15.31 -9.25
C ILE A 142 3.55 -15.25 -8.84
N THR A 143 4.08 -14.05 -8.56
CA THR A 143 5.48 -13.88 -8.16
C THR A 143 5.80 -14.59 -6.86
N SER A 144 4.94 -14.46 -5.84
CA SER A 144 5.11 -15.14 -4.56
C SER A 144 5.12 -16.66 -4.73
N GLU A 145 4.21 -17.20 -5.54
CA GLU A 145 4.10 -18.64 -5.77
C GLU A 145 5.32 -19.17 -6.54
N LEU A 146 5.80 -18.45 -7.55
CA LEU A 146 7.01 -18.81 -8.27
C LEU A 146 8.24 -18.83 -7.35
N LEU A 147 8.39 -17.80 -6.51
CA LEU A 147 9.48 -17.74 -5.52
C LEU A 147 9.36 -18.86 -4.48
N ASN A 148 8.15 -19.15 -4.00
CA ASN A 148 7.92 -20.25 -3.07
C ASN A 148 8.32 -21.60 -3.66
N ARG A 149 7.92 -21.87 -4.91
CA ARG A 149 8.31 -23.10 -5.62
C ARG A 149 9.82 -23.20 -5.81
N LEU A 150 10.46 -22.11 -6.22
CA LEU A 150 11.91 -22.04 -6.38
C LEU A 150 12.62 -22.33 -5.04
N ASN A 151 12.17 -21.70 -3.96
CA ASN A 151 12.72 -21.89 -2.61
C ASN A 151 12.39 -23.26 -1.99
N SER A 152 11.35 -23.94 -2.46
CA SER A 152 11.02 -25.29 -2.00
C SER A 152 11.85 -26.39 -2.67
N ASP A 153 12.52 -26.08 -3.79
CA ASP A 153 13.34 -27.04 -4.53
C ASP A 153 14.77 -27.10 -3.98
N GLU A 154 15.11 -28.22 -3.33
CA GLU A 154 16.43 -28.42 -2.71
C GLU A 154 17.59 -28.31 -3.70
N SER A 155 17.42 -28.78 -4.94
CA SER A 155 18.48 -28.71 -5.96
C SER A 155 18.74 -27.29 -6.42
N ILE A 156 17.67 -26.48 -6.52
CA ILE A 156 17.78 -25.08 -6.88
C ILE A 156 18.37 -24.26 -5.73
N ARG A 157 18.01 -24.54 -4.47
CA ARG A 157 18.64 -23.89 -3.32
C ARG A 157 20.15 -24.10 -3.29
N LYS A 158 20.62 -25.33 -3.47
CA LYS A 158 22.06 -25.63 -3.53
C LYS A 158 22.75 -24.89 -4.69
N LEU A 159 22.07 -24.76 -5.83
CA LEU A 159 22.56 -23.97 -6.96
C LEU A 159 22.66 -22.48 -6.59
N VAL A 160 21.61 -21.91 -6.01
CA VAL A 160 21.58 -20.50 -5.58
C VAL A 160 22.72 -20.21 -4.60
N ASP A 161 22.90 -21.02 -3.55
CA ASP A 161 23.97 -20.84 -2.56
C ASP A 161 25.37 -20.80 -3.22
N MET A 162 25.60 -21.65 -4.23
CA MET A 162 26.85 -21.70 -4.98
C MET A 162 27.05 -20.46 -5.87
N LEU A 163 25.98 -19.98 -6.52
CA LEU A 163 26.04 -18.81 -7.39
C LEU A 163 26.15 -17.51 -6.61
N GLU A 164 25.47 -17.37 -5.47
CA GLU A 164 25.60 -16.21 -4.58
C GLU A 164 27.05 -16.01 -4.15
N LYS A 165 27.77 -17.09 -3.83
CA LYS A 165 29.21 -17.03 -3.54
C LYS A 165 30.03 -16.52 -4.73
N LYS A 166 29.72 -16.95 -5.96
CA LYS A 166 30.40 -16.46 -7.16
C LYS A 166 30.11 -14.99 -7.44
N VAL A 167 28.88 -14.54 -7.20
CA VAL A 167 28.49 -13.13 -7.33
C VAL A 167 29.21 -12.28 -6.29
N PHE A 168 29.22 -12.72 -5.02
CA PHE A 168 29.91 -12.04 -3.93
C PHE A 168 31.42 -11.91 -4.20
N ASP A 169 32.05 -12.97 -4.71
CA ASP A 169 33.48 -12.97 -5.07
C ASP A 169 33.79 -12.18 -6.36
N GLY A 170 32.79 -11.60 -7.05
CA GLY A 170 32.95 -10.90 -8.33
C GLY A 170 33.30 -11.81 -9.52
N LYS A 171 33.12 -13.13 -9.39
CA LYS A 171 33.41 -14.14 -10.42
C LYS A 171 32.26 -14.33 -11.42
N MET A 172 31.10 -13.77 -11.12
CA MET A 172 29.89 -13.82 -11.96
C MET A 172 29.05 -12.57 -11.71
N THR A 173 28.36 -12.06 -12.73
CA THR A 173 27.44 -10.94 -12.55
C THR A 173 26.12 -11.40 -11.93
N SER A 174 25.43 -10.50 -11.23
CA SER A 174 24.11 -10.80 -10.65
C SER A 174 23.07 -11.19 -11.70
N GLY A 175 23.06 -10.52 -12.86
CA GLY A 175 22.15 -10.83 -13.97
C GLY A 175 22.35 -12.23 -14.51
N THR A 176 23.59 -12.61 -14.85
CA THR A 176 23.86 -13.95 -15.39
C THR A 176 23.56 -15.06 -14.38
N ALA A 177 23.82 -14.83 -13.09
CA ALA A 177 23.49 -15.79 -12.05
C ALA A 177 21.97 -15.98 -11.91
N ALA A 178 21.21 -14.88 -11.94
CA ALA A 178 19.75 -14.91 -11.88
C ALA A 178 19.14 -15.64 -13.08
N ASP A 179 19.56 -15.31 -14.30
CA ASP A 179 19.09 -15.97 -15.53
C ASP A 179 19.34 -17.48 -15.48
N TYR A 180 20.54 -17.89 -15.05
CA TYR A 180 20.87 -19.31 -14.96
C TYR A 180 19.99 -20.08 -13.96
N VAL A 181 19.65 -19.48 -12.81
CA VAL A 181 18.72 -20.09 -11.84
C VAL A 181 17.34 -20.26 -12.46
N VAL A 182 16.83 -19.22 -13.14
CA VAL A 182 15.51 -19.25 -13.78
C VAL A 182 15.44 -20.31 -14.89
N ASP A 183 16.47 -20.41 -15.73
CA ASP A 183 16.54 -21.40 -16.81
C ASP A 183 16.53 -22.82 -16.27
N VAL A 184 17.36 -23.12 -15.26
CA VAL A 184 17.41 -24.47 -14.67
C VAL A 184 16.07 -24.82 -14.00
N PHE A 185 15.46 -23.89 -13.28
CA PHE A 185 14.17 -24.10 -12.63
C PHE A 185 13.03 -24.33 -13.64
N THR A 186 12.96 -23.53 -14.71
CA THR A 186 11.91 -23.64 -15.73
C THR A 186 12.04 -24.92 -16.57
N HIS A 187 13.27 -25.31 -16.94
CA HIS A 187 13.51 -26.55 -17.67
C HIS A 187 13.13 -27.79 -16.85
N LYS A 188 13.48 -27.83 -15.56
CA LYS A 188 13.13 -28.94 -14.67
C LYS A 188 11.62 -29.16 -14.54
N ASN A 189 10.86 -28.08 -14.35
CA ASN A 189 9.40 -28.15 -14.22
C ASN A 189 8.70 -28.52 -15.53
N THR A 190 9.27 -28.17 -16.68
CA THR A 190 8.74 -28.57 -17.99
C THR A 190 8.85 -30.08 -18.22
N GLN A 191 9.92 -30.73 -17.73
CA GLN A 191 10.08 -32.19 -17.83
C GLN A 191 9.16 -32.96 -16.89
N ASN A 192 8.95 -32.47 -15.66
CA ASN A 192 8.05 -33.10 -14.68
C ASN A 192 6.56 -33.02 -15.10
N SER A 193 6.16 -31.92 -15.76
CA SER A 193 4.79 -31.73 -16.25
C SER A 193 4.40 -32.74 -17.34
N LYS A 194 5.38 -33.19 -18.16
CA LYS A 194 5.15 -34.20 -19.21
C LYS A 194 4.96 -35.62 -18.67
N HIS A 195 5.39 -35.90 -17.44
CA HIS A 195 5.22 -37.22 -16.80
C HIS A 195 3.92 -37.34 -15.97
N SER A 196 3.16 -36.26 -15.79
CA SER A 196 1.96 -36.23 -14.93
C SER A 196 0.62 -36.32 -15.71
N ILE A 197 0.66 -36.58 -17.02
CA ILE A 197 -0.53 -36.66 -17.92
C ILE A 197 -0.63 -38.04 -18.60
N ILE A 198 -0.07 -39.10 -18.00
CA ILE A 198 -0.25 -40.49 -18.43
C ILE A 198 -0.75 -41.27 -17.22
#